data_AF-A0A3Q8YFU0-F1
#
_entry.id   AF-A0A3Q8YFU0-F1
#
_cell.length_a   1.000
_cell.length_b   1.000
_cell.length_c   1.000
_cell.angle_alpha   90.00
_cell.angle_beta   90.00
_cell.angle_gamma   90.00
#
_symmetry.space_group_name_H-M   'P 1'
#
loop_
_entity.id
_entity.type
_entity.pdbx_description
1 polymer ?
#
loop_
_entity_poly.entity_id
_entity_poly.type
_entity_poly.pdbx_seq_one_letter_code
_entity_poly.pdbx_strand_id
1 'polypeptide(L)'
;MRSTARFSAIVGALLAAPFPASAASLNTMNEVGAALQACWTPPANSGNASVTLSFSFKRDGTLIGPPKPTAIKVGGDDKARQAYVDAATAALRNCLPLSFSPALAQGIAGNVFTLQFNSPKQ
;
A
#
# COMPACT_ATOMS: atom_id res chain seq x y z
N MET A 1 -6.90 -52.02 38.91
CA MET A 1 -7.89 -51.24 38.14
C MET A 1 -7.85 -49.81 38.69
N ARG A 2 -7.06 -48.91 38.06
CA ARG A 2 -7.50 -47.77 37.22
C ARG A 2 -8.51 -46.87 37.94
N SER A 3 -8.12 -45.70 38.44
CA SER A 3 -8.11 -44.39 37.75
C SER A 3 -8.80 -43.43 38.75
N THR A 4 -8.55 -42.14 38.92
CA THR A 4 -8.02 -41.06 38.08
C THR A 4 -7.96 -39.85 39.01
N ALA A 5 -6.81 -39.19 39.16
CA ALA A 5 -6.73 -37.87 39.80
C ALA A 5 -6.59 -36.81 38.70
N ARG A 6 -7.49 -35.83 38.72
CA ARG A 6 -7.70 -34.84 37.67
C ARG A 6 -6.63 -33.74 37.75
N PHE A 7 -5.95 -33.50 36.65
CA PHE A 7 -5.04 -32.36 36.48
C PHE A 7 -5.86 -31.08 36.24
N SER A 8 -5.74 -30.10 37.14
CA SER A 8 -6.25 -28.74 36.91
C SER A 8 -5.28 -28.00 35.99
N ALA A 9 -5.73 -27.67 34.78
CA ALA A 9 -4.99 -26.82 33.86
C ALA A 9 -5.24 -25.34 34.20
N ILE A 10 -4.16 -24.59 34.43
CA ILE A 10 -4.18 -23.13 34.60
C ILE A 10 -4.13 -22.53 33.18
N VAL A 11 -5.24 -21.96 32.72
CA VAL A 11 -5.29 -21.20 31.46
C VAL A 11 -4.77 -19.78 31.74
N GLY A 12 -3.53 -19.50 31.34
CA GLY A 12 -2.99 -18.15 31.32
C GLY A 12 -3.52 -17.40 30.10
N ALA A 13 -4.40 -16.43 30.31
CA ALA A 13 -4.84 -15.51 29.25
C ALA A 13 -3.74 -14.47 29.00
N LEU A 14 -2.97 -14.66 27.93
CA LEU A 14 -2.07 -13.62 27.39
C LEU A 14 -2.92 -12.52 26.75
N LEU A 15 -3.13 -11.43 27.47
CA LEU A 15 -3.70 -10.19 26.91
C LEU A 15 -2.67 -9.57 25.96
N ALA A 16 -2.76 -9.93 24.68
CA ALA A 16 -2.11 -9.17 23.62
C ALA A 16 -2.81 -7.80 23.52
N ALA A 17 -2.24 -6.78 24.17
CA ALA A 17 -2.69 -5.42 23.98
C ALA A 17 -2.45 -5.03 22.50
N PRO A 18 -3.48 -4.64 21.73
CA PRO A 18 -3.27 -4.07 20.42
C PRO A 18 -2.60 -2.71 20.63
N PHE A 19 -1.29 -2.62 20.40
CA PHE A 19 -0.64 -1.34 20.22
C PHE A 19 -1.35 -0.66 19.05
N PRO A 20 -2.00 0.50 19.23
CA PRO A 20 -2.41 1.28 18.08
C PRO A 20 -1.10 1.62 17.38
N ALA A 21 -0.87 1.01 16.22
CA ALA A 21 0.12 1.48 15.27
C ALA A 21 -0.33 2.89 14.91
N SER A 22 0.13 3.86 15.69
CA SER A 22 0.06 5.26 15.33
C SER A 22 0.89 5.33 14.08
N ALA A 23 0.23 5.26 12.92
CA ALA A 23 0.88 5.42 11.64
C ALA A 23 1.58 6.77 11.71
N ALA A 24 2.90 6.73 11.94
CA ALA A 24 3.69 7.93 12.13
C ALA A 24 3.44 8.81 10.91
N SER A 25 3.21 10.10 11.14
CA SER A 25 2.96 11.03 10.05
C SER A 25 4.17 11.04 9.13
N LEU A 26 3.95 10.88 7.83
CA LEU A 26 4.97 10.91 6.81
C LEU A 26 5.54 12.32 6.70
N ASN A 27 6.85 12.45 6.80
CA ASN A 27 7.55 13.74 6.85
C ASN A 27 8.21 14.10 5.51
N THR A 28 8.45 13.11 4.66
CA THR A 28 9.18 13.28 3.40
C THR A 28 8.50 12.57 2.24
N MET A 29 8.75 13.04 1.00
CA MET A 29 8.26 12.36 -0.19
C MET A 29 8.83 10.96 -0.38
N ASN A 30 10.01 10.68 0.19
CA ASN A 30 10.60 9.35 0.19
C ASN A 30 9.77 8.37 1.04
N GLU A 31 9.32 8.81 2.22
CA GLU A 31 8.40 8.03 3.06
C GLU A 31 7.04 7.82 2.37
N VAL A 32 6.53 8.83 1.66
CA VAL A 32 5.31 8.70 0.84
C VAL A 32 5.47 7.64 -0.24
N GLY A 33 6.56 7.69 -1.01
CA GLY A 33 6.85 6.68 -2.03
C GLY A 33 6.95 5.28 -1.44
N ALA A 34 7.67 5.12 -0.33
CA ALA A 34 7.80 3.85 0.36
C ALA A 34 6.46 3.32 0.89
N ALA A 35 5.62 4.17 1.47
CA ALA A 35 4.30 3.79 1.96
C ALA A 35 3.40 3.29 0.82
N LEU A 36 3.38 4.00 -0.32
CA LEU A 36 2.61 3.60 -1.50
C LEU A 36 3.14 2.28 -2.11
N GLN A 37 4.46 2.10 -2.14
CA GLN A 37 5.08 0.87 -2.60
C GLN A 37 4.81 -0.31 -1.66
N ALA A 38 4.68 -0.08 -0.35
CA ALA A 38 4.31 -1.13 0.61
C ALA A 38 2.87 -1.63 0.40
N CYS A 39 1.99 -0.79 -0.15
CA CYS A 39 0.62 -1.17 -0.54
C CYS A 39 0.56 -1.92 -1.88
N TRP A 40 1.67 -1.99 -2.63
CA TRP A 40 1.70 -2.61 -3.95
C TRP A 40 1.77 -4.14 -3.85
N THR A 41 0.81 -4.80 -4.46
CA THR A 41 0.85 -6.26 -4.70
C THR A 41 0.82 -6.50 -6.20
N PRO A 42 1.93 -6.91 -6.83
CA PRO A 42 1.97 -7.14 -8.26
C PRO A 42 1.09 -8.33 -8.64
N PRO A 43 0.35 -8.27 -9.77
CA PRO A 43 -0.34 -9.44 -10.32
C PRO A 43 0.61 -10.62 -10.54
N ALA A 44 0.13 -11.84 -10.33
CA ALA A 44 0.92 -13.05 -10.57
C ALA A 44 1.37 -13.13 -12.04
N ASN A 45 2.50 -13.79 -12.28
CA ASN A 45 3.06 -14.03 -13.64
C ASN A 45 3.26 -12.75 -14.48
N SER A 46 3.51 -11.61 -13.85
CA SER A 46 3.65 -10.33 -14.55
C SER A 46 5.07 -10.09 -15.12
N GLY A 47 6.01 -11.01 -14.91
CA GLY A 47 7.37 -10.91 -15.45
C GLY A 47 8.04 -9.58 -15.09
N ASN A 48 8.81 -9.00 -16.02
CA ASN A 48 9.40 -7.66 -15.89
C ASN A 48 8.39 -6.56 -16.28
N ALA A 49 7.25 -6.50 -15.60
CA ALA A 49 6.22 -5.48 -15.82
C ALA A 49 6.42 -4.23 -14.97
N SER A 50 5.95 -3.09 -15.48
CA SER A 50 5.81 -1.84 -14.74
C SER A 50 4.71 -0.94 -15.29
N VAL A 51 4.18 -0.08 -14.42
CA VAL A 51 3.28 1.02 -14.76
C VAL A 51 3.65 2.26 -13.95
N THR A 52 3.68 3.41 -14.60
CA THR A 52 3.83 4.71 -13.95
C THR A 52 2.48 5.39 -13.88
N LEU A 53 2.04 5.73 -12.68
CA LEU A 53 0.83 6.51 -12.44
C LEU A 53 1.20 7.96 -12.11
N SER A 54 0.44 8.90 -12.66
CA SER A 54 0.41 10.30 -12.25
C SER A 54 -0.81 10.60 -11.40
N PHE A 55 -0.63 11.38 -10.34
CA PHE A 55 -1.69 11.70 -9.38
C PHE A 55 -1.32 12.91 -8.53
N SER A 56 -2.30 13.45 -7.81
CA SER A 56 -2.11 14.59 -6.90
C SER A 56 -2.81 14.31 -5.57
N PHE A 57 -2.28 14.87 -4.49
CA PHE A 57 -2.87 14.76 -3.16
C PHE A 57 -3.57 16.04 -2.72
N LYS A 58 -4.58 15.90 -1.87
CA LYS A 58 -5.06 16.95 -0.98
C LYS A 58 -4.20 17.00 0.29
N ARG A 59 -4.40 18.02 1.12
CA ARG A 59 -3.73 18.15 2.43
C ARG A 59 -4.11 17.02 3.41
N ASP A 60 -5.28 16.41 3.23
CA ASP A 60 -5.81 15.35 4.08
C ASP A 60 -5.29 13.94 3.72
N GLY A 61 -4.35 13.84 2.77
CA GLY A 61 -3.81 12.55 2.35
C GLY A 61 -4.66 11.78 1.35
N THR A 62 -5.80 12.31 0.91
CA THR A 62 -6.60 11.71 -0.17
C THR A 62 -6.19 12.24 -1.54
N LEU A 63 -6.66 11.60 -2.60
CA LEU A 63 -6.35 12.02 -3.98
C LEU A 63 -7.21 13.19 -4.46
N ILE A 64 -6.62 13.97 -5.36
CA ILE A 64 -7.31 14.88 -6.25
C ILE A 64 -7.54 14.14 -7.57
N GLY A 65 -8.78 13.68 -7.78
CA GLY A 65 -9.17 12.95 -8.99
C GLY A 65 -8.59 11.54 -9.08
N PRO A 66 -8.91 10.83 -10.18
CA PRO A 66 -8.40 9.48 -10.41
C PRO A 66 -6.93 9.50 -10.89
N PRO A 67 -6.08 8.58 -10.42
CA PRO A 67 -4.74 8.39 -10.97
C PRO A 67 -4.78 8.08 -12.47
N LYS A 68 -3.77 8.54 -13.21
CA LYS A 68 -3.67 8.34 -14.65
C LYS A 68 -2.38 7.63 -15.03
N PRO A 69 -2.43 6.51 -15.77
CA PRO A 69 -1.22 5.88 -16.27
C PRO A 69 -0.52 6.79 -17.29
N THR A 70 0.79 6.98 -17.14
CA THR A 70 1.62 7.78 -18.05
C THR A 70 2.65 6.93 -18.80
N ALA A 71 2.99 5.76 -18.27
CA ALA A 71 3.81 4.76 -18.96
C ALA A 71 3.37 3.36 -18.54
N ILE A 72 3.28 2.43 -19.50
CA ILE A 72 2.90 1.04 -19.25
C ILE A 72 3.88 0.14 -20.01
N LYS A 73 4.58 -0.72 -19.28
CA LYS A 73 5.43 -1.77 -19.82
C LYS A 73 4.96 -3.11 -19.25
N VAL A 74 4.09 -3.79 -19.97
CA VAL A 74 3.52 -5.08 -19.55
C VAL A 74 3.54 -5.98 -20.78
N GLY A 75 4.06 -7.19 -20.64
CA GLY A 75 4.00 -8.20 -21.70
C GLY A 75 2.60 -8.82 -21.78
N GLY A 76 2.27 -9.42 -22.93
CA GLY A 76 0.95 -10.04 -23.16
C GLY A 76 -0.01 -9.15 -23.93
N ASP A 77 -1.32 -9.43 -23.77
CA ASP A 77 -2.40 -8.75 -24.49
C ASP A 77 -2.91 -7.49 -23.74
N ASP A 78 -3.84 -6.77 -24.37
CA ASP A 78 -4.43 -5.56 -23.77
C ASP A 78 -5.18 -5.83 -22.47
N LYS A 79 -5.70 -7.06 -22.28
CA LYS A 79 -6.33 -7.46 -21.03
C LYS A 79 -5.31 -7.56 -19.89
N ALA A 80 -4.14 -8.14 -20.15
CA ALA A 80 -3.04 -8.17 -19.18
C ALA A 80 -2.55 -6.75 -18.84
N ARG A 81 -2.43 -5.88 -19.84
CA ARG A 81 -2.06 -4.47 -19.65
C ARG A 81 -3.07 -3.74 -18.75
N GLN A 82 -4.36 -3.87 -19.04
CA GLN A 82 -5.42 -3.25 -18.26
C GLN A 82 -5.46 -3.78 -16.82
N ALA A 83 -5.37 -5.10 -16.63
CA ALA A 83 -5.36 -5.71 -15.30
C ALA A 83 -4.19 -5.20 -14.43
N TYR A 84 -3.02 -4.96 -15.03
CA TYR A 84 -1.87 -4.40 -14.31
C TYR A 84 -2.07 -2.94 -13.91
N VAL A 85 -2.65 -2.12 -14.79
CA VAL A 85 -3.02 -0.72 -14.50
C VAL A 85 -4.08 -0.66 -13.40
N ASP A 86 -5.08 -1.53 -13.46
CA ASP A 86 -6.16 -1.60 -12.47
C ASP A 86 -5.62 -2.01 -11.11
N ALA A 87 -4.73 -2.99 -11.06
CA ALA A 87 -4.06 -3.39 -9.83
C ALA A 87 -3.27 -2.22 -9.22
N ALA A 88 -2.48 -1.50 -10.01
CA ALA A 88 -1.70 -0.37 -9.50
C ALA A 88 -2.58 0.78 -9.02
N THR A 89 -3.66 1.06 -9.74
CA THR A 89 -4.66 2.05 -9.34
C THR A 89 -5.36 1.64 -8.04
N ALA A 90 -5.70 0.36 -7.89
CA ALA A 90 -6.30 -0.18 -6.68
C ALA A 90 -5.33 -0.11 -5.49
N ALA A 91 -4.06 -0.48 -5.69
CA ALA A 91 -3.04 -0.36 -4.65
C ALA A 91 -2.90 1.09 -4.15
N LEU A 92 -2.82 2.05 -5.08
CA LEU A 92 -2.79 3.46 -4.71
C LEU A 92 -4.04 3.87 -3.94
N ARG A 93 -5.25 3.49 -4.39
CA ARG A 93 -6.51 3.88 -3.74
C ARG A 93 -6.70 3.25 -2.36
N ASN A 94 -6.29 2.00 -2.19
CA ASN A 94 -6.42 1.26 -0.94
C ASN A 94 -5.39 1.70 0.11
N CYS A 95 -4.31 2.35 -0.32
CA CYS A 95 -3.28 2.88 0.58
C CYS A 95 -3.67 4.20 1.26
N LEU A 96 -4.86 4.74 0.95
CA LEU A 96 -5.28 6.08 1.35
C LEU A 96 -6.33 6.06 2.44
N PRO A 97 -6.43 7.14 3.24
CA PRO A 97 -5.59 8.34 3.21
C PRO A 97 -4.19 8.12 3.80
N LEU A 98 -3.19 8.85 3.29
CA LEU A 98 -1.86 8.90 3.91
C LEU A 98 -1.81 9.99 4.98
N SER A 99 -1.28 9.66 6.16
CA SER A 99 -1.09 10.63 7.24
C SER A 99 0.16 11.47 6.98
N PHE A 100 0.00 12.72 6.52
CA PHE A 100 1.13 13.64 6.33
C PHE A 100 1.43 14.47 7.58
N SER A 101 2.69 14.81 7.80
CA SER A 101 3.05 15.83 8.79
C SER A 101 2.55 17.22 8.34
N PRO A 102 2.31 18.17 9.27
CA PRO A 102 1.82 19.50 8.89
C PRO A 102 2.72 20.20 7.86
N ALA A 103 4.05 20.06 8.00
CA ALA A 103 5.01 20.63 7.07
C ALA A 103 4.90 20.02 5.67
N LEU A 104 4.78 18.69 5.56
CA LEU A 104 4.63 18.02 4.28
C LEU A 104 3.27 18.34 3.62
N ALA A 105 2.19 18.33 4.41
CA ALA A 105 0.84 18.63 3.93
C ALA A 105 0.74 20.00 3.25
N GLN A 106 1.47 21.00 3.76
CA GLN A 106 1.49 22.35 3.21
C GLN A 106 2.17 22.41 1.82
N GLY A 107 3.21 21.61 1.60
CA GLY A 107 3.98 21.60 0.35
C GLY A 107 3.49 20.59 -0.70
N ILE A 108 2.74 19.55 -0.31
CA ILE A 108 2.38 18.45 -1.22
C ILE A 108 1.08 18.70 -1.98
N ALA A 109 0.12 19.42 -1.38
CA ALA A 109 -1.23 19.51 -1.91
C ALA A 109 -1.29 20.20 -3.28
N GLY A 110 -2.00 19.59 -4.24
CA GLY A 110 -2.18 20.12 -5.59
C GLY A 110 -1.02 19.87 -6.57
N ASN A 111 0.12 19.37 -6.10
CA ASN A 111 1.23 19.01 -6.97
C ASN A 111 0.97 17.69 -7.69
N VAL A 112 1.46 17.56 -8.93
CA VAL A 112 1.42 16.31 -9.69
C VAL A 112 2.67 15.50 -9.36
N PHE A 113 2.45 14.28 -8.90
CA PHE A 113 3.49 13.29 -8.63
C PHE A 113 3.36 12.12 -9.59
N THR A 114 4.47 11.45 -9.82
CA THR A 114 4.49 10.18 -10.55
C THR A 114 5.15 9.11 -9.71
N LEU A 115 4.54 7.93 -9.66
CA LEU A 115 5.14 6.75 -9.02
C LEU A 115 5.09 5.58 -9.99
N GLN A 116 6.23 4.89 -10.11
CA GLN A 116 6.31 3.65 -10.87
C GLN A 116 6.13 2.45 -9.96
N PHE A 117 5.12 1.63 -10.26
CA PHE A 117 4.93 0.31 -9.70
C PHE A 117 5.55 -0.72 -10.63
N ASN A 118 6.38 -1.60 -10.09
CA ASN A 118 7.08 -2.64 -10.82
C ASN A 118 6.86 -4.00 -10.19
N SER A 119 6.90 -5.04 -11.02
CA SER A 119 6.97 -6.40 -10.53
C SER A 119 8.40 -6.71 -10.06
N PRO A 120 8.57 -7.55 -9.04
CA PRO A 120 9.87 -8.07 -8.66
C PRO A 120 10.56 -8.68 -9.88
N LYS A 121 11.86 -8.44 -10.02
CA LYS A 121 12.67 -9.15 -11.00
C LYS A 121 12.68 -10.62 -10.60
N GLN A 122 12.23 -11.49 -11.51
CA GLN A 122 12.36 -12.95 -11.38
C GLN A 122 13.79 -13.37 -11.71
#